data_AF-A0A061P3H2-F1
#
_entry.id   AF-A0A061P3H2-F1
#
_cell.length_a   1.000
_cell.length_b   1.000
_cell.length_c   1.000
_cell.angle_alpha   90.00
_cell.angle_beta   90.00
_cell.angle_gamma   90.00
#
_symmetry.space_group_name_H-M   'P 1'
#
loop_
_entity.id
_entity.type
_entity.pdbx_description
1 polymer ?
#
loop_
_entity_poly.entity_id
_entity_poly.type
_entity_poly.pdbx_seq_one_letter_code
_entity_poly.pdbx_strand_id
1 'polypeptide(L)'
;MNVKEMDSRFLRPVTEQEILFASEAASYLGVTPQRLNQLVHTGKVKPVRTSPSGNLYMRTDLEERRKRMDGNQMMFITALFHKNEPEVVYEAINYFTIQTIFNGSDKKTVPMYERLYDKWPMTENSRHTFERLVRI
;
A
#
# COMPACT_ATOMS: atom_id res chain seq x y z
N MET A 1 -0.52 -52.27 7.02
CA MET A 1 0.28 -51.04 6.88
C MET A 1 -0.45 -49.94 7.63
N ASN A 2 0.16 -49.42 8.70
CA ASN A 2 -0.46 -48.57 9.72
C ASN A 2 -0.32 -47.10 9.30
N VAL A 3 -1.43 -46.35 9.25
CA VAL A 3 -1.48 -44.93 8.85
C VAL A 3 -0.68 -44.01 9.82
N LYS A 4 -0.25 -44.54 10.98
CA LYS A 4 0.60 -43.81 11.95
C LYS A 4 2.06 -43.59 11.52
N GLU A 5 2.52 -44.17 10.41
CA GLU A 5 3.87 -43.95 9.86
C GLU A 5 3.89 -43.04 8.62
N MET A 6 2.85 -42.24 8.39
CA MET A 6 2.95 -41.16 7.40
C MET A 6 3.84 -40.05 7.97
N ASP A 7 5.10 -40.20 7.62
CA ASP A 7 6.30 -39.51 8.06
C ASP A 7 6.08 -38.08 8.57
N SER A 8 6.19 -37.90 9.90
CA SER A 8 6.29 -36.62 10.58
C SER A 8 7.49 -35.77 10.09
N ARG A 9 8.37 -36.33 9.24
CA ARG A 9 9.42 -35.60 8.53
C ARG A 9 8.90 -34.73 7.37
N PHE A 10 7.67 -34.91 6.88
CA PHE A 10 7.01 -33.92 6.00
C PHE A 10 6.50 -32.69 6.74
N LEU A 11 6.46 -32.73 8.08
CA LEU A 11 6.05 -31.64 8.96
C LEU A 11 7.25 -30.98 9.67
N ARG A 12 8.47 -31.19 9.17
CA ARG A 12 9.65 -30.38 9.56
C ARG A 12 9.61 -29.05 8.82
N PRO A 13 10.03 -27.98 9.50
CA PRO A 13 9.11 -26.92 9.83
C PRO A 13 8.96 -25.95 8.66
N VAL A 14 7.76 -25.41 8.51
CA VAL A 14 7.57 -24.09 7.90
C VAL A 14 8.23 -23.07 8.84
N THR A 15 9.56 -23.12 8.97
CA THR A 15 10.32 -22.10 9.69
C THR A 15 10.41 -20.88 8.79
N GLU A 16 9.73 -19.82 9.24
CA GLU A 16 9.96 -18.41 8.95
C GLU A 16 9.46 -17.80 7.64
N GLN A 17 8.86 -18.59 6.73
CA GLN A 17 8.07 -18.04 5.62
C GLN A 17 6.60 -17.98 6.01
N GLU A 18 6.25 -16.95 6.80
CA GLU A 18 4.91 -16.69 7.35
C GLU A 18 3.78 -16.98 6.34
N ILE A 19 2.95 -17.96 6.65
CA ILE A 19 1.66 -18.17 5.97
C ILE A 19 0.65 -17.24 6.64
N LEU A 20 -0.03 -16.42 5.84
CA LEU A 20 -1.00 -15.44 6.32
C LEU A 20 -2.43 -15.85 5.96
N PHE A 21 -3.37 -15.62 6.87
CA PHE A 21 -4.80 -15.67 6.58
C PHE A 21 -5.22 -14.46 5.74
N ALA A 22 -6.42 -14.51 5.15
CA ALA A 22 -6.92 -13.44 4.29
C ALA A 22 -6.93 -12.04 4.94
N SER A 23 -7.27 -11.94 6.23
CA SER A 23 -7.24 -10.67 6.98
C SER A 23 -5.81 -10.13 7.13
N GLU A 24 -4.88 -11.00 7.49
CA GLU A 24 -3.46 -10.65 7.65
C GLU A 24 -2.82 -10.29 6.31
N ALA A 25 -3.14 -11.03 5.24
CA ALA A 25 -2.67 -10.76 3.90
C ALA A 25 -3.19 -9.41 3.36
N ALA A 26 -4.45 -9.06 3.64
CA ALA A 26 -5.01 -7.76 3.29
C ALA A 26 -4.29 -6.63 4.02
N SER A 27 -4.07 -6.78 5.32
CA SER A 27 -3.29 -5.85 6.14
C SER A 27 -1.85 -5.72 5.65
N TYR A 28 -1.21 -6.84 5.30
CA TYR A 28 0.17 -6.87 4.81
C TYR A 28 0.36 -6.09 3.50
N LEU A 29 -0.60 -6.22 2.58
CA LEU A 29 -0.63 -5.49 1.32
C LEU A 29 -1.13 -4.04 1.45
N GLY A 30 -1.63 -3.63 2.62
CA GLY A 30 -2.24 -2.32 2.83
C GLY A 30 -3.52 -2.10 2.02
N VAL A 31 -4.32 -3.16 1.81
CA VAL A 31 -5.56 -3.11 1.02
C VAL A 31 -6.78 -3.61 1.80
N THR A 32 -7.98 -3.27 1.32
CA THR A 32 -9.21 -3.82 1.90
C THR A 32 -9.39 -5.31 1.56
N PRO A 33 -10.15 -6.08 2.36
CA PRO A 33 -10.48 -7.47 2.04
C PRO A 33 -11.19 -7.63 0.68
N GLN A 34 -12.07 -6.69 0.30
CA GLN A 34 -12.68 -6.72 -1.04
C GLN A 34 -11.61 -6.57 -2.14
N ARG A 35 -10.63 -5.69 -1.94
CA ARG A 35 -9.54 -5.49 -2.89
C ARG A 35 -8.63 -6.72 -2.97
N LEU A 36 -8.35 -7.38 -1.84
CA LEU A 36 -7.64 -8.66 -1.84
C LEU A 36 -8.36 -9.72 -2.68
N ASN A 37 -9.68 -9.86 -2.49
CA ASN A 37 -10.48 -10.81 -3.28
C ASN A 37 -10.45 -10.49 -4.79
N GLN A 38 -10.49 -9.21 -5.17
CA GLN A 38 -10.30 -8.82 -6.58
C GLN A 38 -8.91 -9.19 -7.10
N LEU A 39 -7.85 -9.01 -6.30
CA LEU A 39 -6.50 -9.42 -6.69
C LEU A 39 -6.39 -10.93 -6.89
N VAL A 40 -7.10 -11.71 -6.06
CA VAL A 40 -7.19 -13.17 -6.23
C VAL A 40 -7.97 -13.53 -7.51
N HIS A 41 -9.13 -12.91 -7.72
CA HIS A 41 -9.96 -13.17 -8.89
C HIS A 41 -9.26 -12.79 -10.21
N THR A 42 -8.45 -11.74 -10.19
CA THR A 42 -7.64 -11.30 -11.35
C THR A 42 -6.30 -12.05 -11.48
N GLY A 43 -6.03 -13.04 -10.63
CA GLY A 43 -4.80 -13.84 -10.64
C GLY A 43 -3.53 -13.09 -10.21
N LYS A 44 -3.66 -11.87 -9.69
CA LYS A 44 -2.53 -11.03 -9.25
C LYS A 44 -1.99 -11.42 -7.88
N VAL A 45 -2.79 -12.14 -7.09
CA VAL A 45 -2.40 -12.79 -5.84
C VAL A 45 -2.92 -14.21 -5.91
N LYS A 46 -2.10 -15.20 -5.55
CA LYS A 46 -2.52 -16.61 -5.56
C LYS A 46 -2.49 -17.16 -4.14
N PRO A 47 -3.61 -17.70 -3.63
CA PRO A 47 -3.58 -18.41 -2.36
C PRO A 47 -2.83 -19.74 -2.52
N VAL A 48 -2.03 -20.08 -1.52
CA VAL A 48 -1.33 -21.37 -1.40
C VAL A 48 -2.34 -22.48 -1.13
N ARG A 49 -3.40 -22.17 -0.36
CA ARG A 49 -4.50 -23.07 -0.07
C ARG A 49 -5.83 -22.34 -0.06
N THR A 50 -6.83 -22.95 -0.67
CA THR A 50 -8.23 -22.51 -0.64
C THR A 50 -9.04 -23.56 0.09
N SER A 51 -9.80 -23.16 1.12
CA SER A 51 -10.72 -24.04 1.84
C SER A 51 -11.99 -23.30 2.27
N PRO A 52 -13.06 -24.01 2.68
CA PRO A 52 -14.27 -23.36 3.19
C PRO A 52 -14.03 -22.43 4.38
N SER A 53 -12.98 -22.71 5.17
CA SER A 53 -12.52 -21.89 6.29
C SER A 53 -11.72 -20.65 5.88
N GLY A 54 -11.46 -20.44 4.59
CA GLY A 54 -10.73 -19.30 4.05
C GLY A 54 -9.48 -19.66 3.27
N ASN A 55 -8.81 -18.62 2.78
CA ASN A 55 -7.60 -18.73 1.97
C ASN A 55 -6.34 -18.49 2.81
N LEU A 56 -5.28 -19.20 2.48
CA LEU A 56 -3.93 -19.04 3.03
C LEU A 56 -2.98 -18.51 1.96
N TYR A 57 -2.09 -17.60 2.34
CA TYR A 57 -1.19 -16.89 1.44
C TYR A 57 0.25 -16.98 1.91
N MET A 58 1.20 -17.13 1.00
CA MET A 58 2.63 -17.08 1.33
C MET A 58 3.03 -15.61 1.49
N ARG A 59 3.68 -15.23 2.60
CA ARG A 59 4.17 -13.86 2.78
C ARG A 59 5.15 -13.42 1.68
N THR A 60 5.98 -14.33 1.17
CA THR A 60 6.92 -14.05 0.07
C THR A 60 6.19 -13.57 -1.20
N ASP A 61 5.09 -14.24 -1.55
CA ASP A 61 4.30 -13.91 -2.74
C ASP A 61 3.60 -12.55 -2.56
N LEU A 62 3.14 -12.27 -1.34
CA LEU A 62 2.56 -10.97 -0.98
C LEU A 62 3.62 -9.86 -1.01
N GLU A 63 4.85 -10.13 -0.58
CA GLU A 63 5.97 -9.19 -0.64
C GLU A 63 6.35 -8.84 -2.09
N GLU A 64 6.47 -9.83 -2.97
CA GLU A 64 6.69 -9.58 -4.39
C GLU A 64 5.55 -8.77 -5.01
N ARG A 65 4.31 -9.08 -4.63
CA ARG A 65 3.15 -8.32 -5.09
C ARG A 65 3.18 -6.88 -4.61
N ARG A 66 3.52 -6.66 -3.34
CA ARG A 66 3.66 -5.32 -2.73
C ARG A 66 4.70 -4.50 -3.47
N LYS A 67 5.90 -5.05 -3.72
CA LYS A 67 6.95 -4.37 -4.51
C LYS A 67 6.48 -3.97 -5.91
N ARG A 68 5.70 -4.81 -6.60
CA ARG A 68 5.12 -4.47 -7.91
C ARG A 68 4.04 -3.39 -7.80
N MET A 69 3.30 -3.34 -6.69
CA MET A 69 2.33 -2.28 -6.44
C MET A 69 3.05 -0.94 -6.22
N ASP A 70 4.10 -0.93 -5.41
CA ASP A 70 4.90 0.26 -5.10
C ASP A 70 5.68 0.76 -6.33
N GLY A 71 6.28 -0.15 -7.11
CA GLY A 71 6.96 0.21 -8.36
C GLY A 71 6.04 0.86 -9.39
N ASN A 72 4.75 0.49 -9.40
CA ASN A 72 3.75 1.11 -10.26
C ASN A 72 3.38 2.53 -9.78
N GLN A 73 3.43 2.79 -8.46
CA GLN A 73 3.20 4.14 -7.93
C GLN A 73 4.31 5.11 -8.33
N MET A 74 5.58 4.68 -8.31
CA MET A 74 6.69 5.54 -8.72
C MET A 74 6.65 5.85 -10.21
N MET A 75 6.32 4.87 -11.05
CA MET A 75 6.07 5.12 -12.48
C MET A 75 4.90 6.09 -12.70
N PHE A 76 3.83 5.97 -11.90
CA PHE A 76 2.68 6.86 -11.99
C PHE A 76 3.05 8.29 -11.60
N ILE A 77 3.72 8.50 -10.47
CA ILE A 77 4.21 9.82 -10.02
C ILE A 77 5.15 10.41 -11.08
N THR A 78 6.08 9.61 -11.57
CA THR A 78 6.99 10.02 -12.65
C THR A 78 6.21 10.44 -13.89
N ALA A 79 5.19 9.68 -14.31
CA ALA A 79 4.35 10.03 -15.44
C ALA A 79 3.51 11.30 -15.22
N LEU A 80 3.10 11.59 -13.98
CA LEU A 80 2.43 12.86 -13.66
C LEU A 80 3.34 14.06 -13.90
N PHE A 81 4.59 14.01 -13.42
CA PHE A 81 5.59 15.07 -13.64
C PHE A 81 6.00 15.23 -15.11
N HIS A 82 5.95 14.17 -15.92
CA HIS A 82 6.22 14.29 -17.35
C HIS A 82 5.07 14.91 -18.15
N LYS A 83 3.84 14.85 -17.63
CA LYS A 83 2.62 15.27 -18.36
C LYS A 83 2.04 16.60 -17.88
N ASN A 84 2.52 17.14 -16.78
CA ASN A 84 2.00 18.34 -16.15
C ASN A 84 3.15 19.19 -15.62
N GLU A 85 2.93 20.49 -15.48
CA GLU A 85 3.87 21.38 -14.82
C GLU A 85 4.10 20.92 -13.36
N PRO A 86 5.36 20.94 -12.86
CA PRO A 86 5.68 20.44 -11.52
C PRO A 86 4.83 21.07 -10.41
N GLU A 87 4.52 22.36 -10.52
CA GLU A 87 3.71 23.10 -9.55
C GLU A 87 2.32 22.47 -9.38
N VAL A 88 1.68 22.10 -10.49
CA VAL A 88 0.35 21.45 -10.50
C VAL A 88 0.43 20.08 -9.84
N VAL A 89 1.51 19.34 -10.09
CA VAL A 89 1.71 18.02 -9.50
C VAL A 89 1.93 18.14 -7.99
N TYR A 90 2.75 19.09 -7.54
CA TYR A 90 2.95 19.36 -6.12
C TYR A 90 1.67 19.80 -5.42
N GLU A 91 0.91 20.70 -6.05
CA GLU A 91 -0.38 21.17 -5.55
C GLU A 91 -1.35 20.00 -5.29
N ALA A 92 -1.48 19.11 -6.28
CA ALA A 92 -2.34 17.93 -6.20
C ALA A 92 -1.87 16.96 -5.11
N ILE A 93 -0.56 16.65 -5.06
CA ILE A 93 0.01 15.75 -4.04
C ILE A 93 -0.26 16.31 -2.63
N ASN A 94 -0.02 17.60 -2.41
CA ASN A 94 -0.22 18.23 -1.12
C ASN A 94 -1.71 18.24 -0.73
N TYR A 95 -2.60 18.58 -1.67
CA TYR A 95 -4.04 18.56 -1.43
C TYR A 95 -4.54 17.17 -1.03
N PHE A 96 -4.22 16.14 -1.83
CA PHE A 96 -4.67 14.77 -1.55
C PHE A 96 -4.04 14.19 -0.28
N THR A 97 -2.81 14.59 0.06
CA THR A 97 -2.17 14.21 1.33
C THR A 97 -2.99 14.73 2.51
N ILE A 98 -3.38 16.01 2.51
CA ILE A 98 -4.25 16.58 3.55
C ILE A 98 -5.62 15.88 3.55
N GLN A 99 -6.16 15.56 2.36
CA GLN A 99 -7.44 14.89 2.22
C GLN A 99 -7.48 13.52 2.89
N THR A 100 -6.34 12.79 2.93
CA THR A 100 -6.23 11.50 3.62
C THR A 100 -6.50 11.61 5.12
N ILE A 101 -6.08 12.71 5.75
CA ILE A 101 -6.31 12.99 7.18
C ILE A 101 -7.81 13.13 7.46
N PHE A 102 -8.57 13.64 6.48
CA PHE A 102 -10.00 13.87 6.60
C PHE A 102 -10.86 12.79 5.93
N ASN A 103 -10.31 11.59 5.71
CA ASN A 103 -11.01 10.47 5.10
C ASN A 103 -11.66 10.83 3.75
N GLY A 104 -10.99 11.65 2.93
CA GLY A 104 -11.51 12.04 1.62
C GLY A 104 -12.52 13.20 1.65
N SER A 105 -12.71 13.88 2.78
CA SER A 105 -13.72 14.95 2.89
C SER A 105 -13.22 16.31 2.38
N ASP A 106 -13.71 16.74 1.23
CA ASP A 106 -13.38 18.07 0.67
C ASP A 106 -13.82 19.22 1.58
N LYS A 107 -14.98 19.10 2.21
CA LYS A 107 -15.52 20.09 3.16
C LYS A 107 -14.54 20.40 4.30
N LYS A 108 -13.69 19.45 4.69
CA LYS A 108 -12.65 19.62 5.72
C LYS A 108 -11.28 19.91 5.11
N THR A 109 -11.00 19.37 3.93
CA THR A 109 -9.71 19.48 3.24
C THR A 109 -9.49 20.88 2.70
N VAL A 110 -10.47 21.45 1.99
CA VAL A 110 -10.34 22.79 1.38
C VAL A 110 -9.98 23.86 2.42
N PRO A 111 -10.72 24.01 3.55
CA PRO A 111 -10.37 25.02 4.54
C PRO A 111 -9.01 24.80 5.20
N MET A 112 -8.57 23.54 5.34
CA MET A 112 -7.24 23.24 5.87
C MET A 112 -6.14 23.56 4.86
N TYR A 113 -6.37 23.21 3.59
CA TYR A 113 -5.45 23.49 2.49
C TYR A 113 -5.22 24.99 2.35
N GLU A 114 -6.28 25.80 2.30
CA GLU A 114 -6.20 27.27 2.22
C GLU A 114 -5.41 27.86 3.40
N ARG A 115 -5.70 27.41 4.63
CA ARG A 115 -4.95 27.83 5.83
C ARG A 115 -3.46 27.50 5.79
N LEU A 116 -3.11 26.37 5.17
CA LEU A 116 -1.72 25.97 5.03
C LEU A 116 -1.06 26.72 3.87
N TYR A 117 -1.77 26.97 2.78
CA TYR A 117 -1.29 27.72 1.61
C TYR A 117 -0.85 29.13 2.00
N ASP A 118 -1.62 29.80 2.87
CA ASP A 118 -1.28 31.14 3.38
C ASP A 118 0.05 31.17 4.15
N LYS A 119 0.47 30.04 4.72
CA LYS A 119 1.69 29.92 5.52
C LYS A 119 2.85 29.30 4.75
N TRP A 120 2.53 28.50 3.73
CA TRP A 120 3.46 27.62 3.06
C TRP A 120 3.12 27.45 1.58
N PRO A 121 4.08 27.64 0.66
CA PRO A 121 3.84 27.39 -0.76
C PRO A 121 3.57 25.90 -0.98
N MET A 122 2.35 25.59 -1.44
CA MET A 122 1.88 24.21 -1.70
C MET A 122 2.22 23.72 -3.11
N THR A 123 2.87 24.54 -3.91
CA THR A 123 3.24 24.28 -5.31
C THR A 123 4.71 23.91 -5.47
N GLU A 124 5.45 23.74 -4.36
CA GLU A 124 6.89 23.46 -4.39
C GLU A 124 7.22 22.12 -3.71
N ASN A 125 8.43 21.63 -4.00
CA ASN A 125 8.97 20.46 -3.31
C ASN A 125 9.18 20.77 -1.82
N SER A 126 8.41 20.10 -0.97
CA SER A 126 8.39 20.29 0.48
C SER A 126 9.72 20.02 1.19
N ARG A 127 10.69 19.37 0.54
CA ARG A 127 12.04 19.13 1.10
C ARG A 127 12.81 20.42 1.36
N HIS A 128 12.81 21.37 0.41
CA HIS A 128 13.48 22.66 0.57
C HIS A 128 12.81 23.52 1.65
N THR A 129 11.51 23.33 1.78
CA THR A 129 10.66 24.03 2.72
C THR A 129 10.88 23.55 4.16
N PHE A 130 11.09 22.25 4.36
CA PHE A 130 11.45 21.66 5.65
C PHE A 130 12.89 22.01 6.09
N GLU A 131 13.84 22.06 5.14
CA GLU A 131 15.23 22.48 5.43
C GLU A 131 15.32 23.96 5.86
N ARG A 132 14.43 24.83 5.39
CA ARG A 132 14.32 26.23 5.86
C ARG A 132 13.75 26.32 7.27
N LEU A 133 12.91 25.37 7.68
CA LEU A 133 12.28 25.31 9.00
C LEU A 133 13.20 24.78 10.10
N VAL A 134 14.02 23.78 9.78
CA VAL A 134 14.94 23.14 10.74
C VAL A 134 16.23 23.96 10.94
N ARG A 135 16.42 25.03 10.16
CA ARG A 135 17.52 26.00 10.32
C ARG A 135 17.18 27.21 11.21
N ILE A 136 16.13 27.12 12.03
CA ILE A 136 15.78 28.12 13.05
C ILE A 136 16.16 27.58 14.43
#